data_AF-A0A1B1ML07-F1
#
_entry.id   AF-A0A1B1ML07-F1
#
_cell.length_a   1.000
_cell.length_b   1.000
_cell.length_c   1.000
_cell.angle_alpha   90.00
_cell.angle_beta   90.00
_cell.angle_gamma   90.00
#
_symmetry.space_group_name_H-M   'P 1'
#
loop_
_entity.id
_entity.type
_entity.pdbx_description
1 polymer ?
#
loop_
_entity_poly.entity_id
_entity_poly.type
_entity_poly.pdbx_seq_one_letter_code
_entity_poly.pdbx_strand_id
1 'polypeptide(L)'
;MGLSFHRNPDGSTTGRNQDTNFTVTDTDEEEVKRRLYEDAGWEYTPPPPPVPAGFHRFALVDDAFDGVGFGGARYASLREDPPVGCVPVDWGRLALKCERPGATLWDAIADTVSEVRCEHGVVMNSLGIEKADEWFDARKDGYGAEIAAQLLLMAAQRAALLGYGRQDLIRLLEATGIE
;
A
#
# COMPACT_ATOMS: atom_id res chain seq x y z
N MET A 1 -11.92 -16.89 -15.27
CA MET A 1 -11.68 -15.72 -16.14
C MET A 1 -10.47 -15.01 -15.57
N GLY A 2 -9.34 -15.03 -16.27
CA GLY A 2 -8.08 -14.64 -15.64
C GLY A 2 -6.91 -14.56 -16.60
N LEU A 3 -6.13 -13.49 -16.42
CA LEU A 3 -4.81 -13.32 -17.01
C LEU A 3 -3.80 -14.04 -16.12
N SER A 4 -2.85 -14.74 -16.72
CA SER A 4 -1.74 -15.39 -15.99
C SER A 4 -0.40 -14.95 -16.54
N PHE A 5 0.57 -14.78 -15.65
CA PHE A 5 1.92 -14.32 -15.96
C PHE A 5 2.94 -15.31 -15.45
N HIS A 6 3.95 -15.60 -16.26
CA HIS A 6 5.06 -16.47 -15.90
C HIS A 6 6.37 -15.82 -16.32
N ARG A 7 7.29 -15.67 -15.36
CA ARG A 7 8.64 -15.18 -15.63
C ARG A 7 9.53 -16.35 -16.00
N ASN A 8 10.06 -16.33 -17.22
CA ASN A 8 10.88 -17.40 -17.78
C ASN A 8 12.33 -17.32 -17.26
N PRO A 9 13.07 -18.44 -17.27
CA PRO A 9 14.48 -18.46 -16.87
C PRO A 9 15.40 -17.59 -17.73
N ASP A 10 15.01 -17.28 -18.97
CA ASP A 10 15.75 -16.43 -19.91
C ASP A 10 15.54 -14.91 -19.66
N GLY A 11 14.73 -14.56 -18.65
CA GLY A 11 14.43 -13.18 -18.27
C GLY A 11 13.20 -12.58 -18.96
N SER A 12 12.61 -13.27 -19.94
CA SER A 12 11.34 -12.84 -20.55
C SER A 12 10.13 -13.15 -19.66
N THR A 13 9.00 -12.51 -19.95
CA THR A 13 7.71 -12.79 -19.32
C THR A 13 6.75 -13.33 -20.36
N THR A 14 6.07 -14.44 -20.04
CA THR A 14 4.96 -14.99 -20.82
C THR A 14 3.65 -14.67 -20.13
N GLY A 15 2.76 -14.00 -20.85
CA GLY A 15 1.39 -13.72 -20.47
C GLY A 15 0.40 -14.58 -21.23
N ARG A 16 -0.64 -15.07 -20.56
CA ARG A 16 -1.73 -15.82 -21.18
C ARG A 16 -3.10 -15.35 -20.71
N ASN A 17 -3.98 -15.06 -21.65
CA ASN A 17 -5.39 -14.89 -21.41
C ASN A 17 -6.07 -16.28 -21.51
N GLN A 18 -6.63 -16.75 -20.40
CA GLN A 18 -7.24 -18.08 -20.34
C GLN A 18 -8.57 -18.18 -21.11
N ASP A 19 -9.22 -17.04 -21.36
CA ASP A 19 -10.56 -16.99 -21.93
C ASP A 19 -10.54 -16.95 -23.46
N THR A 20 -9.57 -16.24 -24.04
CA THR A 20 -9.35 -16.16 -25.50
C THR A 20 -8.28 -17.15 -25.99
N ASN A 21 -7.56 -17.78 -25.06
CA ASN A 21 -6.36 -18.58 -25.32
C ASN A 21 -5.20 -17.77 -25.97
N PHE A 22 -5.28 -16.44 -25.95
CA PHE A 22 -4.21 -15.56 -26.42
C PHE A 22 -2.97 -15.68 -25.53
N THR A 23 -1.79 -15.73 -26.15
CA THR A 23 -0.49 -15.84 -25.46
C THR A 23 0.50 -14.87 -26.08
N VAL A 24 1.25 -14.17 -25.24
CA VAL A 24 2.31 -13.24 -25.63
C VAL A 24 3.53 -13.46 -24.75
N THR A 25 4.71 -13.40 -25.35
CA THR A 25 5.99 -13.46 -24.63
C THR A 25 6.84 -12.30 -25.08
N ASP A 26 7.35 -11.52 -24.13
CA ASP A 26 8.25 -10.40 -24.39
C ASP A 26 9.27 -10.25 -23.26
N THR A 27 10.39 -9.59 -23.54
CA THR A 27 11.37 -9.15 -22.53
C THR A 27 10.87 -7.96 -21.71
N ASP A 28 9.96 -7.16 -22.26
CA ASP A 28 9.27 -6.11 -21.53
C ASP A 28 7.97 -6.64 -20.90
N GLU A 29 7.99 -6.77 -19.57
CA GLU A 29 6.83 -7.23 -18.80
C GLU A 29 5.60 -6.32 -18.98
N GLU A 30 5.78 -5.02 -19.18
CA GLU A 30 4.66 -4.08 -19.35
C GLU A 30 4.02 -4.22 -20.73
N GLU A 31 4.80 -4.55 -21.76
CA GLU A 31 4.26 -4.86 -23.08
C GLU A 31 3.41 -6.14 -23.06
N VAL A 32 3.85 -7.16 -22.30
CA VAL A 32 3.06 -8.38 -22.06
C VAL A 32 1.73 -8.06 -21.39
N LYS A 33 1.75 -7.23 -20.33
CA LYS A 33 0.53 -6.81 -19.62
C LYS A 33 -0.40 -6.00 -20.53
N ARG A 34 0.11 -4.98 -21.23
CA ARG A 34 -0.67 -4.15 -22.14
C ARG A 34 -1.41 -4.98 -23.18
N ARG A 35 -0.70 -5.89 -23.86
CA ARG A 35 -1.29 -6.75 -24.89
C ARG A 35 -2.33 -7.73 -24.35
N LEU A 36 -2.16 -8.24 -23.14
CA LEU A 36 -3.15 -9.10 -22.50
C LEU A 36 -4.42 -8.32 -22.11
N TYR A 37 -4.28 -7.10 -21.60
CA TYR A 37 -5.42 -6.25 -21.27
C TYR A 37 -6.19 -5.84 -22.52
N GLU A 38 -5.48 -5.47 -23.59
CA GLU A 38 -6.09 -5.16 -24.89
C GLU A 38 -6.87 -6.36 -25.45
N ASP A 39 -6.31 -7.57 -25.38
CA ASP A 39 -6.99 -8.80 -25.81
C ASP A 39 -8.23 -9.13 -24.94
N ALA A 40 -8.17 -8.85 -23.64
CA ALA A 40 -9.31 -8.99 -22.73
C ALA A 40 -10.38 -7.90 -22.92
N GLY A 41 -10.12 -6.88 -23.76
CA GLY A 41 -10.97 -5.71 -23.91
C GLY A 41 -11.01 -4.83 -22.66
N TRP A 42 -9.97 -4.91 -21.81
CA TRP A 42 -9.83 -4.13 -20.59
C TRP A 42 -8.98 -2.89 -20.83
N GLU A 43 -9.33 -1.79 -20.16
CA GLU A 43 -8.51 -0.59 -20.17
C GLU A 43 -7.18 -0.88 -19.44
N TYR A 44 -6.07 -0.77 -20.16
CA TYR A 44 -4.74 -0.88 -19.56
C TYR A 44 -4.30 0.49 -19.04
N THR A 45 -4.09 0.57 -17.72
CA THR A 45 -3.45 1.74 -17.10
C THR A 45 -1.97 1.43 -16.92
N PRO A 46 -1.05 2.12 -17.63
CA PRO A 46 0.38 1.89 -17.45
C PRO A 46 0.81 2.22 -16.02
N PRO A 47 1.88 1.57 -15.52
CA PRO A 47 2.41 1.90 -14.21
C PRO A 47 2.85 3.37 -14.17
N PRO A 48 2.67 4.04 -13.04
CA PRO A 48 3.10 5.43 -12.91
C PRO A 48 4.63 5.54 -13.08
N PRO A 49 5.14 6.67 -13.61
CA PRO A 49 6.57 6.84 -13.90
C PRO A 49 7.43 6.64 -12.64
N PRO A 50 8.71 6.26 -12.77
CA PRO A 50 9.57 6.10 -11.61
C PRO A 50 9.70 7.43 -10.84
N VAL A 51 9.73 7.35 -9.52
CA VAL A 51 9.98 8.52 -8.67
C VAL A 51 11.46 8.93 -8.71
N PRO A 52 11.79 10.21 -8.46
CA PRO A 52 13.17 10.64 -8.36
C PRO A 52 13.97 9.87 -7.30
N ALA A 53 15.29 9.82 -7.44
CA ALA A 53 16.14 9.21 -6.42
C ALA A 53 15.93 9.86 -5.04
N GLY A 54 15.76 9.04 -4.00
CA GLY A 54 15.45 9.51 -2.64
C GLY A 54 13.98 9.86 -2.40
N PHE A 55 13.12 9.72 -3.40
CA PHE A 55 11.67 9.77 -3.24
C PHE A 55 11.06 8.37 -3.22
N HIS A 56 9.93 8.25 -2.53
CA HIS A 56 9.21 7.00 -2.35
C HIS A 56 7.74 7.22 -2.65
N ARG A 57 7.15 6.31 -3.42
CA ARG A 57 5.71 6.29 -3.71
C ARG A 57 5.01 5.28 -2.81
N PHE A 58 3.98 5.71 -2.10
CA PHE A 58 3.16 4.84 -1.25
C PHE A 58 1.74 5.41 -1.09
N ALA A 59 0.85 4.58 -0.54
CA ALA A 59 -0.47 5.00 -0.12
C ALA A 59 -0.59 4.94 1.39
N LEU A 60 -1.37 5.82 1.98
CA LEU A 60 -1.81 5.75 3.36
C LEU A 60 -3.33 5.70 3.38
N VAL A 61 -3.92 4.89 4.26
CA VAL A 61 -5.36 4.71 4.39
C VAL A 61 -5.75 4.83 5.85
N ASP A 62 -6.81 5.59 6.13
CA ASP A 62 -7.52 5.48 7.39
C ASP A 62 -8.54 4.35 7.26
N ASP A 63 -8.15 3.18 7.75
CA ASP A 63 -8.97 1.97 7.83
C ASP A 63 -9.65 1.86 9.20
N ALA A 64 -10.02 2.99 9.81
CA ALA A 64 -10.91 2.97 10.95
C ALA A 64 -12.26 2.37 10.52
N PHE A 65 -12.60 1.22 11.08
CA PHE A 65 -13.82 0.44 10.80
C PHE A 65 -15.12 1.11 11.28
N ASP A 66 -15.16 2.44 11.37
CA ASP A 66 -16.29 3.23 11.85
C ASP A 66 -17.23 3.69 10.72
N GLY A 67 -16.94 3.28 9.47
CA GLY A 67 -17.81 3.52 8.32
C GLY A 67 -17.86 4.98 7.85
N VAL A 68 -16.94 5.83 8.33
CA VAL A 68 -16.85 7.22 7.88
C VAL A 68 -16.20 7.23 6.49
N GLY A 69 -17.03 7.49 5.47
CA GLY A 69 -16.55 7.63 4.09
C GLY A 69 -15.65 8.86 3.89
N PHE A 70 -15.07 8.97 2.69
CA PHE A 70 -14.13 10.04 2.29
C PHE A 70 -14.57 11.47 2.65
N GLY A 71 -15.88 11.76 2.58
CA GLY A 71 -16.45 13.07 2.90
C GLY A 71 -16.60 13.40 4.39
N GLY A 72 -16.14 12.52 5.30
CA GLY A 72 -16.24 12.72 6.74
C GLY A 72 -15.66 14.06 7.22
N ALA A 73 -16.36 14.71 8.16
CA ALA A 73 -15.95 16.01 8.68
C ALA A 73 -14.56 15.99 9.34
N ARG A 74 -14.16 14.86 9.94
CA ARG A 74 -12.82 14.66 10.51
C ARG A 74 -11.68 14.76 9.49
N TYR A 75 -11.98 14.55 8.21
CA TYR A 75 -11.01 14.59 7.13
C TYR A 75 -10.94 15.95 6.43
N ALA A 76 -11.75 16.93 6.85
CA ALA A 76 -11.86 18.21 6.15
C ALA A 76 -10.51 18.92 6.03
N SER A 77 -9.77 19.07 7.13
CA SER A 77 -8.46 19.74 7.12
C SER A 77 -7.45 19.01 6.23
N LEU A 78 -7.37 17.68 6.33
CA LEU A 78 -6.45 16.86 5.53
C LEU A 78 -6.81 16.85 4.03
N ARG A 79 -8.09 17.04 3.68
CA ARG A 79 -8.53 17.18 2.29
C ARG A 79 -8.24 18.58 1.72
N GLU A 80 -8.34 19.60 2.56
CA GLU A 80 -8.10 20.99 2.18
C GLU A 80 -6.60 21.31 2.06
N ASP A 81 -5.79 20.78 2.97
CA ASP A 81 -4.36 21.05 3.08
C ASP A 81 -3.58 19.75 3.35
N PRO A 82 -3.44 18.84 2.36
CA PRO A 82 -2.71 17.61 2.54
C PRO A 82 -1.20 17.85 2.68
N PRO A 83 -0.47 16.92 3.34
CA PRO A 83 0.98 16.92 3.37
C PRO A 83 1.58 17.12 1.97
N VAL A 84 2.66 17.91 1.87
CA VAL A 84 3.30 18.18 0.57
C VAL A 84 3.69 16.86 -0.09
N GLY A 85 3.32 16.69 -1.37
CA GLY A 85 3.56 15.47 -2.14
C GLY A 85 2.50 14.38 -1.92
N CYS A 86 1.45 14.63 -1.15
CA CYS A 86 0.31 13.73 -0.98
C CYS A 86 -0.96 14.31 -1.60
N VAL A 87 -1.79 13.42 -2.16
CA VAL A 87 -3.09 13.77 -2.74
C VAL A 87 -4.18 12.91 -2.10
N PRO A 88 -5.23 13.50 -1.53
CA PRO A 88 -6.41 12.77 -1.06
C PRO A 88 -7.13 12.08 -2.21
N VAL A 89 -7.44 10.80 -2.01
CA VAL A 89 -8.21 9.98 -2.95
C VAL A 89 -9.32 9.22 -2.23
N ASP A 90 -10.44 9.05 -2.92
CA ASP A 90 -11.59 8.29 -2.42
C ASP A 90 -11.44 6.82 -2.83
N TRP A 91 -11.16 5.96 -1.85
CA TRP A 91 -11.15 4.49 -2.00
C TRP A 91 -12.34 3.84 -1.27
N GLY A 92 -13.47 4.56 -1.17
CA GLY A 92 -14.59 4.24 -0.28
C GLY A 92 -14.35 4.67 1.18
N ARG A 93 -13.16 5.19 1.44
CA ARG A 93 -12.62 5.73 2.70
C ARG A 93 -11.52 6.74 2.36
N LEU A 94 -11.06 7.52 3.33
CA LEU A 94 -9.96 8.45 3.08
C LEU A 94 -8.66 7.67 2.84
N ALA A 95 -8.05 7.92 1.68
CA ALA A 95 -6.69 7.51 1.39
C ALA A 95 -5.86 8.70 0.89
N LEU A 96 -4.55 8.60 1.04
CA LEU A 96 -3.56 9.53 0.48
C LEU A 96 -2.68 8.74 -0.49
N LYS A 97 -2.50 9.25 -1.71
CA LYS A 97 -1.40 8.82 -2.60
C LYS A 97 -0.26 9.80 -2.43
N CYS A 98 0.91 9.29 -2.04
CA CYS A 98 2.05 10.10 -1.67
C CYS A 98 3.28 9.79 -2.51
N GLU A 99 4.02 10.85 -2.86
CA GLU A 99 5.40 10.80 -3.35
C GLU A 99 6.25 11.71 -2.48
N ARG A 100 7.02 11.09 -1.57
CA ARG A 100 7.68 11.80 -0.46
C ARG A 100 9.17 11.49 -0.42
N PRO A 101 10.01 12.46 -0.05
CA PRO A 101 11.42 12.20 0.17
C PRO A 101 11.62 11.36 1.44
N GLY A 102 12.68 10.54 1.45
CA GLY A 102 13.09 9.77 2.63
C GLY A 102 14.38 8.98 2.38
N ALA A 103 15.15 8.72 3.43
CA ALA A 103 16.33 7.84 3.32
C ALA A 103 15.90 6.42 2.93
N THR A 104 14.78 5.96 3.50
CA THR A 104 14.09 4.72 3.13
C THR A 104 12.60 4.97 2.91
N LEU A 105 11.91 3.99 2.33
CA LEU A 105 10.44 4.02 2.20
C LEU A 105 9.78 4.12 3.58
N TRP A 106 10.30 3.39 4.58
CA TRP A 106 9.75 3.40 5.93
C TRP A 106 9.95 4.74 6.64
N ASP A 107 11.04 5.45 6.38
CA ASP A 107 11.21 6.82 6.87
C ASP A 107 10.17 7.75 6.27
N ALA A 108 9.97 7.69 4.94
CA ALA A 108 8.99 8.53 4.27
C ALA A 108 7.56 8.26 4.77
N ILE A 109 7.22 6.98 5.01
CA ILE A 109 5.95 6.58 5.61
C ILE A 109 5.83 7.10 7.04
N ALA A 110 6.81 6.84 7.90
CA ALA A 110 6.77 7.23 9.31
C ALA A 110 6.66 8.75 9.50
N ASP A 111 7.40 9.52 8.69
CA ASP A 111 7.34 10.98 8.72
C ASP A 111 5.97 11.48 8.27
N THR A 112 5.40 10.89 7.21
CA THR A 112 4.07 11.28 6.71
C THR A 112 2.95 10.90 7.68
N VAL A 113 2.99 9.71 8.29
CA VAL A 113 2.00 9.31 9.32
C VAL A 113 2.09 10.25 10.52
N SER A 114 3.30 10.59 10.96
CA SER A 114 3.51 11.53 12.07
C SER A 114 2.99 12.93 11.76
N GLU A 115 3.30 13.47 10.57
CA GLU A 115 2.80 14.77 10.09
C GLU A 115 1.27 14.77 10.07
N VAL A 116 0.65 13.77 9.43
CA VAL A 116 -0.81 13.68 9.34
C VAL A 116 -1.47 13.65 10.71
N ARG A 117 -0.92 12.85 11.64
CA ARG A 117 -1.43 12.76 13.01
C ARG A 117 -1.28 14.08 13.75
N CYS A 118 -0.11 14.71 13.70
CA CYS A 118 0.18 15.92 14.45
C CYS A 118 -0.60 17.14 13.92
N GLU A 119 -0.75 17.26 12.60
CA GLU A 119 -1.34 18.44 11.96
C GLU A 119 -2.85 18.30 11.75
N HIS A 120 -3.35 17.08 11.50
CA HIS A 120 -4.77 16.85 11.19
C HIS A 120 -5.51 15.99 12.21
N GLY A 121 -4.81 15.38 13.17
CA GLY A 121 -5.44 14.50 14.18
C GLY A 121 -5.98 13.19 13.60
N VAL A 122 -5.54 12.79 12.41
CA VAL A 122 -5.95 11.55 11.73
C VAL A 122 -4.83 10.51 11.85
N VAL A 123 -5.17 9.28 12.22
CA VAL A 123 -4.20 8.17 12.29
C VAL A 123 -4.34 7.32 11.04
N MET A 124 -3.38 7.43 10.13
CA MET A 124 -3.32 6.54 8.97
C MET A 124 -2.76 5.18 9.40
N ASN A 125 -3.59 4.14 9.40
CA ASN A 125 -3.29 2.85 10.01
C ASN A 125 -3.06 1.71 9.00
N SER A 126 -3.15 1.99 7.70
CA SER A 126 -3.02 1.00 6.64
C SER A 126 -2.33 1.57 5.41
N LEU A 127 -1.72 0.70 4.59
CA LEU A 127 -1.23 1.03 3.25
C LEU A 127 -2.24 0.62 2.15
N GLY A 128 -3.47 0.26 2.52
CA GLY A 128 -4.51 -0.20 1.60
C GLY A 128 -4.34 -1.66 1.16
N ILE A 129 -3.68 -2.49 1.97
CA ILE A 129 -3.58 -3.93 1.73
C ILE A 129 -4.90 -4.57 2.17
N GLU A 130 -5.58 -5.26 1.26
CA GLU A 130 -6.95 -5.77 1.48
C GLU A 130 -7.07 -6.78 2.63
N LYS A 131 -8.28 -6.82 3.24
CA LYS A 131 -8.80 -7.83 4.20
C LYS A 131 -8.24 -7.84 5.63
N ALA A 132 -7.73 -6.71 6.14
CA ALA A 132 -7.28 -6.62 7.54
C ALA A 132 -8.43 -6.80 8.56
N ASP A 133 -9.67 -6.47 8.17
CA ASP A 133 -10.90 -6.54 8.96
C ASP A 133 -11.40 -7.98 9.20
N GLU A 134 -11.09 -8.92 8.31
CA GLU A 134 -11.48 -10.34 8.44
C GLU A 134 -10.81 -11.02 9.66
N TRP A 135 -9.85 -10.35 10.31
CA TRP A 135 -8.97 -10.91 11.34
C TRP A 135 -9.08 -10.22 12.71
N PHE A 136 -10.08 -9.35 12.93
CA PHE A 136 -10.22 -8.59 14.17
C PHE A 136 -11.16 -9.26 15.21
N ASP A 137 -10.64 -9.57 16.41
CA ASP A 137 -11.42 -9.84 17.64
C ASP A 137 -10.95 -8.85 18.71
N ALA A 138 -11.88 -8.13 19.35
CA ALA A 138 -11.61 -7.03 20.27
C ALA A 138 -11.08 -7.45 21.65
N ARG A 139 -10.87 -8.74 21.90
CA ARG A 139 -10.43 -9.26 23.21
C ARG A 139 -8.90 -9.31 23.31
N LYS A 140 -8.38 -8.75 24.41
CA LYS A 140 -6.94 -8.77 24.75
C LYS A 140 -6.40 -10.18 25.02
N ASP A 141 -7.27 -11.07 25.47
CA ASP A 141 -6.98 -12.49 25.65
C ASP A 141 -7.89 -13.27 24.71
N GLY A 142 -7.36 -13.70 23.56
CA GLY A 142 -8.14 -14.37 22.53
C GLY A 142 -7.45 -14.36 21.16
N TYR A 143 -8.13 -14.90 20.16
CA TYR A 143 -7.59 -15.09 18.81
C TYR A 143 -7.17 -13.78 18.14
N GLY A 144 -7.86 -12.67 18.42
CA GLY A 144 -7.46 -11.34 17.93
C GLY A 144 -6.10 -10.88 18.45
N ALA A 145 -5.77 -11.17 19.72
CA ALA A 145 -4.46 -10.87 20.28
C ALA A 145 -3.36 -11.77 19.69
N GLU A 146 -3.66 -13.05 19.43
CA GLU A 146 -2.74 -13.97 18.74
C GLU A 146 -2.44 -13.49 17.32
N ILE A 147 -3.46 -13.01 16.58
CA ILE A 147 -3.30 -12.43 15.24
C ILE A 147 -2.43 -11.18 15.29
N ALA A 148 -2.70 -10.26 16.21
CA ALA A 148 -1.89 -9.04 16.38
C ALA A 148 -0.41 -9.39 16.65
N ALA A 149 -0.15 -10.35 17.53
CA ALA A 149 1.20 -10.84 17.80
C ALA A 149 1.84 -11.50 16.57
N GLN A 150 1.11 -12.35 15.85
CA GLN A 150 1.56 -12.99 14.62
C GLN A 150 1.94 -11.96 13.54
N LEU A 151 1.14 -10.91 13.36
CA LEU A 151 1.42 -9.82 12.41
C LEU A 151 2.72 -9.10 12.76
N LEU A 152 2.95 -8.79 14.05
CA LEU A 152 4.20 -8.17 14.50
C LEU A 152 5.41 -9.07 14.29
N LEU A 153 5.30 -10.37 14.57
CA LEU A 153 6.39 -11.33 14.34
C LEU A 153 6.74 -11.47 12.86
N MET A 154 5.73 -11.57 11.99
CA MET A 154 5.95 -11.61 10.54
C MET A 154 6.52 -10.29 10.01
N ALA A 155 6.05 -9.16 10.53
CA ALA A 155 6.59 -7.84 10.18
C ALA A 155 8.08 -7.76 10.54
N ALA A 156 8.46 -8.14 11.77
CA ALA A 156 9.85 -8.16 12.21
C ALA A 156 10.74 -9.08 11.35
N GLN A 157 10.27 -10.29 11.04
CA GLN A 157 11.00 -11.22 10.18
C GLN A 157 11.18 -10.66 8.76
N ARG A 158 10.12 -10.13 8.14
CA ARG A 158 10.18 -9.57 6.78
C ARG A 158 11.03 -8.31 6.71
N ALA A 159 10.94 -7.45 7.72
CA ALA A 159 11.76 -6.26 7.85
C ALA A 159 13.26 -6.63 7.83
N ALA A 160 13.65 -7.61 8.65
CA ALA A 160 15.04 -8.09 8.69
C ALA A 160 15.51 -8.66 7.34
N LEU A 161 14.66 -9.42 6.63
CA LEU A 161 14.97 -9.93 5.29
C LEU A 161 15.14 -8.83 4.23
N LEU A 162 14.48 -7.69 4.43
CA LEU A 162 14.57 -6.50 3.57
C LEU A 162 15.68 -5.53 4.00
N GLY A 163 16.42 -5.83 5.07
CA GLY A 163 17.51 -5.00 5.58
C GLY A 163 17.09 -3.90 6.55
N TYR A 164 15.82 -3.84 6.96
CA TYR A 164 15.36 -2.95 8.01
C TYR A 164 15.77 -3.47 9.40
N GLY A 165 16.23 -2.56 10.24
CA GLY A 165 16.64 -2.83 11.61
C GLY A 165 15.54 -2.57 12.63
N ARG A 166 15.82 -2.90 13.90
CA ARG A 166 14.92 -2.65 15.02
C ARG A 166 14.48 -1.19 15.13
N GLN A 167 15.38 -0.24 14.86
CA GLN A 167 15.07 1.18 14.99
C GLN A 167 14.07 1.65 13.94
N ASP A 168 14.09 1.08 12.73
CA ASP A 168 13.13 1.40 11.68
C ASP A 168 11.72 0.94 12.08
N LEU A 169 11.60 -0.23 12.71
CA LEU A 169 10.33 -0.70 13.27
C LEU A 169 9.83 0.23 14.38
N ILE A 170 10.70 0.58 15.33
CA ILE A 170 10.33 1.45 16.46
C ILE A 170 9.85 2.80 15.93
N ARG A 171 10.58 3.40 14.99
CA ARG A 171 10.19 4.68 14.36
C ARG A 171 8.81 4.60 13.72
N LEU A 172 8.50 3.52 13.01
CA LEU A 172 7.18 3.33 12.40
C LEU A 172 6.08 3.16 13.47
N LEU A 173 6.35 2.46 14.57
CA LEU A 173 5.42 2.34 15.69
C LEU A 173 5.18 3.68 16.39
N GLU A 174 6.25 4.44 16.67
CA GLU A 174 6.18 5.78 17.26
C GLU A 174 5.38 6.75 16.37
N ALA A 175 5.49 6.61 15.05
CA ALA A 175 4.69 7.39 14.10
C ALA A 175 3.18 7.13 14.20
N THR A 176 2.75 5.98 14.70
CA THR A 176 1.31 5.71 14.92
C THR A 176 0.75 6.46 16.14
N GLY A 177 1.59 6.74 17.14
CA GLY A 177 1.17 7.45 18.37
C GLY A 177 0.33 6.61 19.32
N ILE A 178 0.38 5.29 19.18
CA ILE A 178 -0.26 4.34 20.10
C ILE A 178 0.58 4.28 21.38
N GLU A 179 -0.05 4.56 22.53
CA GLU A 179 0.51 4.45 23.89
C GLU A 179 -0.05 3.25 24.67
#